data_AF-A0A4V6P8Z9-F1
#
_entry.id   AF-A0A4V6P8Z9-F1
#
_cell.length_a   1.000
_cell.length_b   1.000
_cell.length_c   1.000
_cell.angle_alpha   90.00
_cell.angle_beta   90.00
_cell.angle_gamma   90.00
#
_symmetry.space_group_name_H-M   'P 1'
#
loop_
_entity.id
_entity.type
_entity.pdbx_description
1 polymer ?
#
loop_
_entity_poly.entity_id
_entity_poly.type
_entity_poly.pdbx_seq_one_letter_code
_entity_poly.pdbx_strand_id
1 'polypeptide(L)'
;MSLDAIDAVDWSAIPNPTGHEWDDPEYVAHALRLLTISTTAHQTGDATAHLAGRGFINGHAGTLFPAAYAATPILLELVEHGQRPRIKDAALGLLFDALNFDPFAGHDRVNTPYDTDVPLCCAIARQIRSRQRALLAYGNEGKWLLADAGLHWRLTIEETEPQSDGILSALAVLEGAPFHTPTEAELHTPLFPQPASTVRIDTLTADASGAAFIQLSQTPSVTMSTGSALYPAECGF
;
A
#
# COMPACT_ATOMS: atom_id res chain seq x y z
N MET A 1 -15.64 -16.19 -5.78
CA MET A 1 -15.26 -14.84 -6.18
C MET A 1 -16.20 -14.38 -7.27
N SER A 2 -16.72 -13.17 -7.17
CA SER A 2 -17.56 -12.62 -8.22
C SER A 2 -16.73 -11.74 -9.17
N LEU A 3 -16.99 -11.86 -10.47
CA LEU A 3 -16.46 -10.93 -11.47
C LEU A 3 -16.94 -9.50 -11.21
N ASP A 4 -18.03 -9.34 -10.45
CA ASP A 4 -18.59 -8.05 -10.02
C ASP A 4 -17.56 -7.15 -9.32
N ALA A 5 -16.61 -7.71 -8.57
CA ALA A 5 -15.57 -6.91 -7.91
C ALA A 5 -14.60 -6.28 -8.92
N ILE A 6 -14.32 -6.97 -10.03
CA ILE A 6 -13.51 -6.44 -11.12
C ILE A 6 -14.29 -5.38 -11.89
N ASP A 7 -15.59 -5.64 -12.14
CA ASP A 7 -16.44 -4.75 -12.93
C ASP A 7 -16.87 -3.48 -12.16
N ALA A 8 -16.78 -3.49 -10.83
CA ALA A 8 -17.06 -2.32 -9.99
C ALA A 8 -15.96 -1.25 -10.02
N VAL A 9 -14.77 -1.58 -10.51
CA VAL A 9 -13.65 -0.63 -10.65
C VAL A 9 -13.78 0.09 -11.98
N ASP A 10 -13.75 1.43 -11.96
CA ASP A 10 -13.61 2.23 -13.16
C ASP A 10 -12.14 2.23 -13.63
N TRP A 11 -11.74 1.16 -14.30
CA TRP A 11 -10.36 0.98 -14.80
C TRP A 11 -9.96 2.11 -15.75
N SER A 12 -10.90 2.66 -16.52
CA SER A 12 -10.64 3.73 -17.49
C SER A 12 -10.27 5.07 -16.83
N ALA A 13 -10.65 5.27 -15.57
CA ALA A 13 -10.29 6.45 -14.78
C ALA A 13 -8.89 6.35 -14.14
N ILE A 14 -8.27 5.16 -14.14
CA ILE A 14 -6.93 4.96 -13.62
C ILE A 14 -5.92 5.45 -14.67
N PRO A 15 -4.91 6.25 -14.29
CA PRO A 15 -3.91 6.73 -15.26
C PRO A 15 -3.10 5.56 -15.84
N ASN A 16 -2.79 5.65 -17.14
CA ASN A 16 -1.77 4.84 -17.82
C ASN A 16 -0.47 5.65 -17.88
N PRO A 17 0.53 5.37 -17.01
CA PRO A 17 1.71 6.24 -16.87
C PRO A 17 2.63 6.27 -18.08
N THR A 18 2.65 5.20 -18.89
CA THR A 18 3.54 5.09 -20.04
C THR A 18 2.89 5.60 -21.32
N GLY A 19 1.55 5.73 -21.33
CA GLY A 19 0.76 5.98 -22.53
C GLY A 19 0.80 4.84 -23.55
N HIS A 20 1.47 3.74 -23.24
CA HIS A 20 1.55 2.57 -24.11
C HIS A 20 0.32 1.71 -23.89
N GLU A 21 -0.34 1.28 -24.96
CA GLU A 21 -1.59 0.51 -24.88
C GLU A 21 -1.43 -0.75 -24.00
N TRP A 22 -0.24 -1.35 -23.96
CA TRP A 22 -0.01 -2.58 -23.21
C TRP A 22 -0.03 -2.38 -21.70
N ASP A 23 0.15 -1.14 -21.23
CA ASP A 23 0.08 -0.78 -19.81
C ASP A 23 -1.28 -0.19 -19.42
N ASP A 24 -2.27 -0.25 -20.32
CA ASP A 24 -3.62 0.23 -20.04
C ASP A 24 -4.24 -0.55 -18.86
N PRO A 25 -4.78 0.14 -17.83
CA PRO A 25 -5.46 -0.51 -16.71
C PRO A 25 -6.59 -1.47 -17.11
N GLU A 26 -7.22 -1.30 -18.28
CA GLU A 26 -8.22 -2.27 -18.77
C GLU A 26 -7.62 -3.66 -19.01
N TYR A 27 -6.32 -3.76 -19.36
CA TYR A 27 -5.64 -5.05 -19.47
C TYR A 27 -5.45 -5.72 -18.10
N VAL A 28 -5.31 -4.95 -17.03
CA VAL A 28 -5.29 -5.49 -15.65
C VAL A 28 -6.64 -6.13 -15.33
N ALA A 29 -7.74 -5.43 -15.63
CA ALA A 29 -9.08 -5.98 -15.48
C ALA A 29 -9.25 -7.29 -16.27
N HIS A 30 -8.83 -7.30 -17.55
CA HIS A 30 -8.89 -8.49 -18.38
C HIS A 30 -8.10 -9.67 -17.78
N ALA A 31 -6.86 -9.43 -17.37
CA ALA A 31 -6.00 -10.47 -16.80
C ALA A 31 -6.52 -11.00 -15.45
N LEU A 32 -7.11 -10.14 -14.60
CA LEU A 32 -7.79 -10.56 -13.37
C LEU A 32 -8.99 -11.47 -13.67
N ARG A 33 -9.78 -11.17 -14.71
CA ARG A 33 -10.89 -12.03 -15.13
C ARG A 33 -10.37 -13.40 -15.57
N LEU A 34 -9.31 -13.44 -16.39
CA LEU A 34 -8.66 -14.68 -16.82
C LEU A 34 -8.13 -15.49 -15.63
N LEU A 35 -7.47 -14.84 -14.68
CA LEU A 35 -6.94 -15.49 -13.47
C LEU A 35 -8.09 -16.10 -12.64
N THR A 36 -9.17 -15.35 -12.46
CA THR A 36 -10.35 -15.77 -11.68
C THR A 36 -11.01 -17.03 -12.24
N ILE A 37 -11.11 -17.15 -13.57
CA ILE A 37 -11.79 -18.28 -14.23
C ILE A 37 -10.83 -19.43 -14.63
N SER A 38 -9.53 -19.30 -14.34
CA SER A 38 -8.51 -20.24 -14.79
C SER A 38 -8.75 -21.67 -14.29
N THR A 39 -8.79 -22.63 -15.22
CA THR A 39 -9.05 -24.04 -14.93
C THR A 39 -7.84 -24.94 -15.11
N THR A 40 -6.75 -24.43 -15.69
CA THR A 40 -5.49 -25.14 -15.91
C THR A 40 -4.29 -24.36 -15.36
N ALA A 41 -3.16 -25.04 -15.20
CA ALA A 41 -1.91 -24.39 -14.79
C ALA A 41 -1.43 -23.38 -15.85
N HIS A 42 -1.51 -23.73 -17.14
CA HIS A 42 -1.16 -22.84 -18.25
C HIS A 42 -1.98 -21.54 -18.23
N GLN A 43 -3.30 -21.64 -18.09
CA GLN A 43 -4.18 -20.46 -18.01
C GLN A 43 -3.83 -19.56 -16.81
N THR A 44 -3.54 -20.18 -15.67
CA THR A 44 -3.14 -19.43 -14.46
C THR A 44 -1.79 -18.72 -14.71
N GLY A 45 -0.83 -19.41 -15.31
CA GLY A 45 0.48 -18.87 -15.66
C GLY A 45 0.38 -17.71 -16.65
N ASP A 46 -0.39 -17.85 -17.72
CA ASP A 46 -0.59 -16.80 -18.72
C ASP A 46 -1.23 -15.56 -18.09
N ALA A 47 -2.30 -15.72 -17.31
CA ALA A 47 -2.97 -14.61 -16.65
C ALA A 47 -2.05 -13.89 -15.65
N THR A 48 -1.22 -14.66 -14.93
CA THR A 48 -0.21 -14.11 -14.02
C THR A 48 0.86 -13.35 -14.78
N ALA A 49 1.36 -13.90 -15.89
CA ALA A 49 2.36 -13.26 -16.73
C ALA A 49 1.83 -11.97 -17.38
N HIS A 50 0.53 -11.93 -17.71
CA HIS A 50 -0.12 -10.70 -18.14
C HIS A 50 -0.09 -9.62 -17.06
N LEU A 51 -0.46 -9.94 -15.81
CA LEU A 51 -0.38 -8.99 -14.70
C LEU A 51 1.08 -8.60 -14.39
N ALA A 52 2.01 -9.55 -14.49
CA ALA A 52 3.42 -9.35 -14.15
C ALA A 52 4.21 -8.54 -15.19
N GLY A 53 3.68 -8.32 -16.39
CA GLY A 53 4.38 -7.65 -17.48
C GLY A 53 3.70 -6.42 -18.04
N ARG A 54 2.56 -6.01 -17.48
CA ARG A 54 1.66 -5.01 -18.05
C ARG A 54 0.78 -4.36 -17.01
N GLY A 55 0.74 -3.02 -16.97
CA GLY A 55 -0.31 -2.20 -16.34
C GLY A 55 -0.55 -2.35 -14.83
N PHE A 56 -0.22 -3.49 -14.22
CA PHE A 56 -0.24 -3.80 -12.79
C PHE A 56 1.18 -3.70 -12.24
N ILE A 57 2.10 -4.51 -12.77
CA ILE A 57 3.55 -4.37 -12.58
C ILE A 57 4.29 -4.63 -13.91
N ASN A 58 5.56 -4.23 -13.97
CA ASN A 58 6.51 -4.67 -14.97
C ASN A 58 7.68 -5.37 -14.28
N GLY A 59 7.64 -6.71 -14.27
CA GLY A 59 8.66 -7.57 -13.66
C GLY A 59 10.05 -7.45 -14.26
N HIS A 60 10.18 -6.96 -15.49
CA HIS A 60 11.50 -6.72 -16.09
C HIS A 60 12.12 -5.41 -15.63
N ALA A 61 11.30 -4.39 -15.36
CA ALA A 61 11.74 -3.09 -14.92
C ALA A 61 11.69 -2.91 -13.38
N GLY A 62 11.09 -3.88 -12.66
CA GLY A 62 10.86 -3.76 -11.22
C GLY A 62 9.88 -2.64 -10.88
N THR A 63 8.89 -2.39 -11.75
CA THR A 63 8.03 -1.21 -11.67
C THR A 63 6.61 -1.58 -11.27
N LEU A 64 6.01 -0.77 -10.40
CA LEU A 64 4.63 -0.86 -9.94
C LEU A 64 3.77 0.26 -10.57
N PHE A 65 2.59 -0.09 -11.07
CA PHE A 65 1.68 0.87 -11.70
C PHE A 65 0.48 1.21 -10.80
N PRO A 66 -0.17 2.38 -10.99
CA PRO A 66 -1.31 2.82 -10.18
C PRO A 66 -2.48 1.82 -10.12
N ALA A 67 -2.72 1.05 -11.19
CA ALA A 67 -3.77 0.05 -11.22
C ALA A 67 -3.59 -1.06 -10.18
N ALA A 68 -2.38 -1.24 -9.64
CA ALA A 68 -2.12 -2.18 -8.58
C ALA A 68 -2.95 -1.92 -7.32
N TYR A 69 -3.14 -0.66 -6.94
CA TYR A 69 -3.98 -0.31 -5.78
C TYR A 69 -5.43 -0.79 -5.93
N ALA A 70 -6.01 -0.68 -7.13
CA ALA A 70 -7.35 -1.15 -7.41
C ALA A 70 -7.43 -2.68 -7.53
N ALA A 71 -6.37 -3.32 -8.01
CA ALA A 71 -6.28 -4.77 -8.17
C ALA A 71 -6.03 -5.52 -6.85
N THR A 72 -5.30 -4.92 -5.90
CA THR A 72 -4.94 -5.52 -4.61
C THR A 72 -6.12 -6.13 -3.84
N PRO A 73 -7.28 -5.47 -3.64
CA PRO A 73 -8.41 -6.09 -2.93
C PRO A 73 -8.92 -7.35 -3.66
N ILE A 74 -8.91 -7.36 -5.00
CA ILE A 74 -9.34 -8.51 -5.82
C ILE A 74 -8.34 -9.66 -5.67
N LEU A 75 -7.04 -9.37 -5.72
CA LEU A 75 -5.98 -10.37 -5.49
C LEU A 75 -6.06 -10.96 -4.08
N LEU A 76 -6.35 -10.15 -3.06
CA LEU A 76 -6.53 -10.64 -1.69
C LEU A 76 -7.75 -11.56 -1.55
N GLU A 77 -8.85 -11.26 -2.24
CA GLU A 77 -9.98 -12.18 -2.32
C GLU A 77 -9.62 -13.50 -3.05
N LEU A 78 -8.70 -13.46 -4.03
CA LEU A 78 -8.22 -14.66 -4.72
C LEU A 78 -7.38 -15.52 -3.78
N VAL A 79 -6.53 -14.91 -2.95
CA VAL A 79 -5.80 -15.63 -1.90
C VAL A 79 -6.76 -16.32 -0.93
N GLU A 80 -7.77 -15.58 -0.44
CA GLU A 80 -8.72 -16.09 0.56
C GLU A 80 -9.67 -17.15 -0.02
N HIS A 81 -10.27 -16.88 -1.18
CA HIS A 81 -11.41 -17.62 -1.73
C HIS A 81 -11.18 -18.23 -3.12
N GLY A 82 -9.96 -18.16 -3.66
CA GLY A 82 -9.61 -18.77 -4.93
C GLY A 82 -9.95 -20.26 -4.95
N GLN A 83 -10.62 -20.71 -6.01
CA GLN A 83 -11.14 -22.08 -6.11
C GLN A 83 -10.04 -23.15 -6.17
N ARG A 84 -8.81 -22.76 -6.53
CA ARG A 84 -7.70 -23.67 -6.79
C ARG A 84 -6.44 -23.15 -6.11
N PRO A 85 -5.62 -24.02 -5.49
CA PRO A 85 -4.38 -23.61 -4.80
C PRO A 85 -3.50 -22.69 -5.66
N ARG A 86 -3.22 -23.08 -6.91
CA ARG A 86 -2.40 -22.29 -7.84
C ARG A 86 -2.90 -20.86 -8.12
N ILE A 87 -4.21 -20.61 -8.05
CA ILE A 87 -4.76 -19.25 -8.24
C ILE A 87 -4.41 -18.42 -7.00
N LYS A 88 -4.49 -19.02 -5.82
CA LYS A 88 -4.10 -18.39 -4.56
C LYS A 88 -2.60 -18.11 -4.54
N ASP A 89 -1.78 -19.08 -4.96
CA ASP A 89 -0.32 -18.93 -5.07
C ASP A 89 0.06 -17.78 -6.02
N ALA A 90 -0.56 -17.74 -7.21
CA ALA A 90 -0.35 -16.68 -8.18
C ALA A 90 -0.75 -15.30 -7.64
N ALA A 91 -1.93 -15.19 -7.02
CA ALA A 91 -2.39 -13.93 -6.44
C ALA A 91 -1.48 -13.46 -5.30
N LEU A 92 -1.00 -14.38 -4.46
CA LEU A 92 -0.06 -14.05 -3.39
C LEU A 92 1.29 -13.57 -3.95
N GLY A 93 1.81 -14.25 -4.97
CA GLY A 93 3.05 -13.84 -5.65
C GLY A 93 2.96 -12.43 -6.24
N LEU A 94 1.85 -12.11 -6.92
CA LEU A 94 1.61 -10.77 -7.47
C LEU A 94 1.54 -9.68 -6.39
N LEU A 95 0.96 -9.99 -5.22
CA LEU A 95 0.94 -9.06 -4.08
C LEU A 95 2.33 -8.85 -3.48
N PHE A 96 3.15 -9.90 -3.47
CA PHE A 96 4.54 -9.82 -3.02
C PHE A 96 5.36 -8.92 -3.97
N ASP A 97 5.27 -9.16 -5.27
CA ASP A 97 5.94 -8.34 -6.27
C ASP A 97 5.48 -6.88 -6.18
N ALA A 98 4.19 -6.64 -5.98
CA ALA A 98 3.64 -5.29 -5.86
C ALA A 98 4.17 -4.49 -4.65
N LEU A 99 4.60 -5.15 -3.57
CA LEU A 99 5.26 -4.46 -2.44
C LEU A 99 6.76 -4.28 -2.63
N ASN A 100 7.39 -5.12 -3.47
CA ASN A 100 8.83 -5.14 -3.65
C ASN A 100 9.30 -4.33 -4.87
N PHE A 101 8.38 -3.78 -5.66
CA PHE A 101 8.68 -2.98 -6.84
C PHE A 101 8.45 -1.50 -6.60
N ASP A 102 9.26 -0.69 -7.28
CA ASP A 102 9.21 0.76 -7.17
C ASP A 102 8.04 1.31 -7.99
N PRO A 103 7.23 2.24 -7.45
CA PRO A 103 6.20 2.90 -8.25
C PRO A 103 6.76 3.57 -9.51
N PHE A 104 5.97 3.59 -10.57
CA PHE A 104 6.34 4.33 -11.77
C PHE A 104 6.51 5.82 -11.43
N ALA A 105 7.62 6.42 -11.88
CA ALA A 105 7.98 7.80 -11.54
C ALA A 105 6.84 8.79 -11.84
N GLY A 106 6.52 9.63 -10.85
CA GLY A 106 5.43 10.61 -10.91
C GLY A 106 4.02 10.02 -10.82
N HIS A 107 3.91 8.72 -10.56
CA HIS A 107 2.66 7.98 -10.37
C HIS A 107 2.72 7.09 -9.12
N ASP A 108 3.47 7.55 -8.13
CA ASP A 108 3.78 6.92 -6.86
C ASP A 108 2.75 7.22 -5.77
N ARG A 109 1.67 7.93 -6.12
CA ARG A 109 0.66 8.43 -5.19
C ARG A 109 -0.75 8.07 -5.63
N VAL A 110 -1.64 7.83 -4.66
CA VAL A 110 -3.06 7.54 -4.90
C VAL A 110 -3.96 8.24 -3.88
N ASN A 111 -5.15 8.61 -4.34
CA ASN A 111 -6.21 9.03 -3.43
C ASN A 111 -6.91 7.82 -2.85
N THR A 112 -7.13 7.84 -1.53
CA THR A 112 -7.77 6.75 -0.80
C THR A 112 -8.99 7.28 -0.05
N PRO A 113 -9.89 6.41 0.44
CA PRO A 113 -11.02 6.87 1.26
C PRO A 113 -10.62 7.54 2.59
N TYR A 114 -9.38 7.35 3.06
CA TYR A 114 -8.91 7.85 4.35
C TYR A 114 -7.93 9.01 4.25
N ASP A 115 -7.32 9.23 3.09
CA ASP A 115 -6.32 10.28 2.88
C ASP A 115 -6.06 10.51 1.38
N THR A 116 -5.57 11.70 1.03
CA THR A 116 -5.20 12.07 -0.34
C THR A 116 -3.69 11.95 -0.53
N ASP A 117 -3.26 11.68 -1.76
CA ASP A 117 -1.84 11.65 -2.13
C ASP A 117 -0.99 10.63 -1.33
N VAL A 118 -1.60 9.50 -0.95
CA VAL A 118 -0.93 8.46 -0.16
C VAL A 118 0.10 7.74 -1.03
N PRO A 119 1.31 7.44 -0.52
CA PRO A 119 2.25 6.58 -1.23
C PRO A 119 1.58 5.27 -1.68
N LEU A 120 1.72 4.94 -2.96
CA LEU A 120 1.04 3.81 -3.60
C LEU A 120 1.34 2.49 -2.86
N CYS A 121 2.60 2.26 -2.50
CA CYS A 121 3.03 1.10 -1.72
C CYS A 121 2.38 1.06 -0.32
N CYS A 122 2.28 2.20 0.37
CA CYS A 122 1.60 2.31 1.67
C CYS A 122 0.10 2.01 1.56
N ALA A 123 -0.55 2.48 0.49
CA ALA A 123 -1.96 2.23 0.25
C ALA A 123 -2.25 0.73 0.03
N ILE A 124 -1.41 0.06 -0.76
CA ILE A 124 -1.46 -1.40 -1.00
C ILE A 124 -1.16 -2.17 0.29
N ALA A 125 -0.09 -1.81 1.00
CA ALA A 125 0.32 -2.47 2.23
C ALA A 125 -0.78 -2.41 3.30
N ARG A 126 -1.49 -1.29 3.42
CA ARG A 126 -2.64 -1.16 4.32
C ARG A 126 -3.76 -2.15 3.97
N GLN A 127 -4.09 -2.31 2.69
CA GLN A 127 -5.10 -3.27 2.24
C GLN A 127 -4.65 -4.72 2.54
N ILE A 128 -3.37 -5.05 2.35
CA ILE A 128 -2.80 -6.35 2.71
C ILE A 128 -2.94 -6.61 4.22
N ARG A 129 -2.55 -5.65 5.07
CA ARG A 129 -2.70 -5.76 6.53
C ARG A 129 -4.17 -5.94 6.96
N SER A 130 -5.12 -5.31 6.26
CA SER A 130 -6.55 -5.48 6.55
C SER A 130 -7.05 -6.93 6.38
N ARG A 131 -6.30 -7.78 5.67
CA ARG A 131 -6.59 -9.19 5.42
C ARG A 131 -5.69 -10.13 6.23
N GLN A 132 -5.11 -9.66 7.34
CA GLN A 132 -4.18 -10.41 8.18
C GLN A 132 -4.63 -11.84 8.50
N ARG A 133 -5.89 -12.04 8.90
CA ARG A 133 -6.39 -13.38 9.25
C ARG A 133 -6.32 -14.36 8.08
N ALA A 134 -6.69 -13.93 6.87
CA ALA A 134 -6.67 -14.75 5.68
C ALA A 134 -5.22 -15.11 5.29
N LEU A 135 -4.32 -14.12 5.35
CA LEU A 135 -2.91 -14.29 5.03
C LEU A 135 -2.19 -15.19 6.04
N LEU A 136 -2.45 -15.05 7.34
CA LEU A 136 -1.91 -15.95 8.36
C LEU A 136 -2.39 -17.39 8.17
N ALA A 137 -3.64 -17.59 7.73
CA ALA A 137 -4.16 -18.92 7.41
C ALA A 137 -3.51 -19.54 6.16
N TYR A 138 -2.90 -18.73 5.29
CA TYR A 138 -2.18 -19.20 4.12
C TYR A 138 -0.85 -19.90 4.46
N GLY A 139 -0.22 -19.53 5.58
CA GLY A 139 1.03 -20.12 6.05
C GLY A 139 2.19 -19.12 6.09
N ASN A 140 3.41 -19.60 5.85
CA ASN A 140 4.61 -18.78 5.97
C ASN A 140 4.66 -17.66 4.94
N GLU A 141 4.15 -17.90 3.74
CA GLU A 141 4.28 -16.94 2.64
C GLU A 141 3.35 -15.75 2.89
N GLY A 142 2.17 -16.00 3.48
CA GLY A 142 1.30 -14.94 3.97
C GLY A 142 1.87 -14.19 5.17
N LYS A 143 2.67 -14.83 6.04
CA LYS A 143 3.40 -14.14 7.13
C LYS A 143 4.50 -13.24 6.60
N TRP A 144 5.24 -13.67 5.57
CA TRP A 144 6.24 -12.83 4.92
C TRP A 144 5.62 -11.62 4.26
N LEU A 145 4.54 -11.81 3.50
CA LEU A 145 3.82 -10.67 2.90
C LEU A 145 3.32 -9.68 3.95
N LEU A 146 2.83 -10.17 5.10
CA LEU A 146 2.42 -9.31 6.22
C LEU A 146 3.59 -8.58 6.88
N ALA A 147 4.77 -9.20 6.95
CA ALA A 147 5.97 -8.58 7.48
C ALA A 147 6.43 -7.44 6.57
N ASP A 148 6.48 -7.66 5.26
CA ASP A 148 6.82 -6.63 4.26
C ASP A 148 5.80 -5.50 4.26
N ALA A 149 4.50 -5.83 4.26
CA ALA A 149 3.45 -4.84 4.43
C ALA A 149 3.56 -4.08 5.75
N GLY A 150 4.17 -4.66 6.79
CA GLY A 150 4.43 -4.02 8.08
C GLY A 150 5.45 -2.88 8.00
N LEU A 151 6.38 -2.93 7.04
CA LEU A 151 7.40 -1.88 6.84
C LEU A 151 6.79 -0.57 6.35
N HIS A 152 5.66 -0.64 5.65
CA HIS A 152 4.89 0.52 5.22
C HIS A 152 3.92 1.00 6.31
N TRP A 153 4.48 1.60 7.36
CA TRP A 153 3.72 2.05 8.51
C TRP A 153 2.91 3.33 8.24
N ARG A 154 1.96 3.63 9.11
CA ARG A 154 1.21 4.89 9.16
C ARG A 154 0.94 5.26 10.61
N LEU A 155 1.28 6.49 11.00
CA LEU A 155 0.90 7.03 12.31
C LEU A 155 -0.26 8.01 12.12
N THR A 156 -1.34 7.85 12.88
CA THR A 156 -2.43 8.85 12.93
C THR A 156 -2.32 9.61 14.24
N ILE A 157 -2.15 10.92 14.16
CA ILE A 157 -1.99 11.79 15.33
C ILE A 157 -3.34 11.96 16.03
N GLU A 158 -3.38 11.65 17.33
CA GLU A 158 -4.55 11.83 18.18
C GLU A 158 -4.44 13.11 19.01
N GLU A 159 -3.26 13.35 19.58
CA GLU A 159 -2.98 14.50 20.44
C GLU A 159 -1.55 14.99 20.24
N THR A 160 -1.33 16.29 20.38
CA THR A 160 -0.02 16.93 20.27
C THR A 160 0.24 17.83 21.47
N GLU A 161 1.43 17.72 22.06
CA GLU A 161 1.88 18.55 23.16
C GLU A 161 3.22 19.21 22.80
N PRO A 162 3.25 20.53 22.55
CA PRO A 162 4.50 21.24 22.31
C PRO A 162 5.28 21.37 23.61
N GLN A 163 6.58 21.07 23.57
CA GLN A 163 7.49 21.25 24.69
C GLN A 163 8.25 22.58 24.58
N SER A 164 8.75 23.07 25.72
CA SER A 164 9.40 24.40 25.83
C SER A 164 10.74 24.51 25.09
N ASP A 165 11.35 23.40 24.71
CA ASP A 165 12.63 23.29 24.00
C ASP A 165 12.47 23.15 22.47
N GLY A 166 11.24 23.29 21.96
CA GLY A 166 10.94 23.17 20.53
C GLY A 166 10.74 21.73 20.06
N ILE A 167 10.73 20.75 20.97
CA ILE A 167 10.31 19.37 20.71
C ILE A 167 8.78 19.32 20.67
N LEU A 168 8.23 18.54 19.75
CA LEU A 168 6.80 18.22 19.71
C LEU A 168 6.60 16.76 20.11
N SER A 169 5.84 16.53 21.18
CA SER A 169 5.37 15.20 21.55
C SER A 169 3.99 14.96 20.95
N ALA A 170 3.72 13.72 20.53
CA ALA A 170 2.40 13.34 20.07
C ALA A 170 2.02 11.93 20.50
N LEU A 171 0.73 11.78 20.84
CA LEU A 171 0.07 10.49 20.94
C LEU A 171 -0.54 10.16 19.59
N ALA A 172 -0.39 8.92 19.17
CA ALA A 172 -0.78 8.46 17.85
C ALA A 172 -1.22 6.99 17.85
N VAL A 173 -1.89 6.58 16.77
CA VAL A 173 -2.15 5.18 16.46
C VAL A 173 -1.24 4.74 15.31
N LEU A 174 -0.43 3.73 15.57
CA LEU A 174 0.44 3.07 14.60
C LEU A 174 -0.30 1.92 13.90
N GLU A 175 -0.41 2.03 12.58
CA GLU A 175 -0.73 0.93 11.69
C GLU A 175 0.56 0.42 11.03
N GLY A 176 0.82 -0.89 11.09
CA GLY A 176 2.07 -1.47 10.58
C GLY A 176 2.97 -1.96 11.72
N ALA A 177 4.25 -2.18 11.43
CA ALA A 177 5.23 -2.61 12.41
C ALA A 177 5.89 -1.40 13.08
N PRO A 178 6.27 -1.50 14.37
CA PRO A 178 7.20 -0.56 14.98
C PRO A 178 8.52 -0.51 14.21
N PHE A 179 9.10 0.68 14.08
CA PHE A 179 10.28 0.93 13.26
C PHE A 179 11.41 1.58 14.07
N HIS A 180 12.61 1.57 13.50
CA HIS A 180 13.78 2.18 14.12
C HIS A 180 13.73 3.71 13.99
N THR A 181 14.06 4.41 15.07
CA THR A 181 14.25 5.86 15.08
C THR A 181 15.73 6.20 15.31
N PRO A 182 16.21 7.35 14.82
CA PRO A 182 15.46 8.39 14.13
C PRO A 182 15.10 8.03 12.68
N THR A 183 13.96 8.52 12.19
CA THR A 183 13.54 8.35 10.79
C THR A 183 12.82 9.59 10.25
N GLU A 184 12.75 9.71 8.93
CA GLU A 184 12.02 10.76 8.24
C GLU A 184 10.61 10.30 7.85
N ALA A 185 9.66 11.21 7.95
CA ALA A 185 8.25 10.95 7.71
C ALA A 185 7.61 12.07 6.91
N GLU A 186 6.72 11.74 5.99
CA GLU A 186 5.88 12.70 5.30
C GLU A 186 4.64 13.02 6.12
N LEU A 187 4.40 14.30 6.38
CA LEU A 187 3.24 14.80 7.11
C LEU A 187 2.08 15.13 6.16
N HIS A 188 0.96 14.42 6.36
CA HIS A 188 -0.31 14.65 5.70
C HIS A 188 -1.28 15.31 6.69
N THR A 189 -1.86 16.44 6.29
CA THR A 189 -2.79 17.19 7.14
C THR A 189 -4.15 17.31 6.46
N PRO A 190 -5.26 16.86 7.08
CA PRO A 190 -6.58 16.84 6.44
C PRO A 190 -7.07 18.20 5.93
N LEU A 191 -6.62 19.29 6.56
CA LEU A 191 -7.08 20.65 6.29
C LEU A 191 -6.34 21.33 5.13
N PHE A 192 -5.22 20.77 4.68
CA PHE A 192 -4.38 21.41 3.68
C PHE A 192 -3.82 20.37 2.70
N PRO A 193 -4.24 20.37 1.42
CA PRO A 193 -3.62 19.57 0.36
C PRO A 193 -2.28 20.20 -0.08
N GLN A 194 -1.50 20.70 0.87
CA GLN A 194 -0.15 21.17 0.61
C GLN A 194 0.77 19.97 0.38
N PRO A 195 1.87 20.14 -0.38
CA PRO A 195 2.86 19.08 -0.53
C PRO A 195 3.30 18.59 0.86
N ALA A 196 3.33 17.27 1.04
CA ALA A 196 3.68 16.66 2.30
C ALA A 196 5.04 17.20 2.80
N SER A 197 5.06 17.79 3.98
CA SER A 197 6.30 18.27 4.58
C SER A 197 7.00 17.11 5.27
N THR A 198 8.30 16.94 5.02
CA THR A 198 9.09 15.94 5.75
C THR A 198 9.36 16.41 7.18
N VAL A 199 9.10 15.54 8.15
CA VAL A 199 9.39 15.71 9.57
C VAL A 199 10.29 14.58 10.05
N ARG A 200 11.03 14.81 11.13
CA ARG A 200 11.92 13.80 11.73
C ARG A 200 11.32 13.26 13.02
N ILE A 201 11.11 11.95 13.07
CA ILE A 201 10.72 11.22 14.28
C ILE A 201 11.99 10.76 14.98
N ASP A 202 12.30 11.31 16.15
CA ASP A 202 13.50 10.94 16.91
C ASP A 202 13.26 9.74 17.83
N THR A 203 12.05 9.64 18.37
CA THR A 203 11.68 8.54 19.26
C THR A 203 10.30 8.01 18.91
N LEU A 204 10.15 6.69 19.05
CA LEU A 204 8.90 5.96 18.93
C LEU A 204 8.82 4.97 20.08
N THR A 205 7.71 4.98 20.81
CA THR A 205 7.31 3.89 21.69
C THR A 205 5.91 3.47 21.29
N ALA A 206 5.71 2.20 20.94
CA ALA A 206 4.41 1.67 20.58
C ALA A 206 4.13 0.38 21.35
N ASP A 207 2.88 0.17 21.73
CA ASP A 207 2.43 -1.07 22.36
C ASP A 207 1.76 -2.03 21.37
N ALA A 208 1.37 -3.21 21.85
CA ALA A 208 0.73 -4.24 21.02
C ALA A 208 -0.67 -3.86 20.50
N SER A 209 -1.30 -2.83 21.05
CA SER A 209 -2.58 -2.30 20.56
C SER A 209 -2.41 -1.32 19.39
N GLY A 210 -1.18 -0.89 19.13
CA GLY A 210 -0.85 0.15 18.16
C GLY A 210 -0.89 1.56 18.75
N ALA A 211 -1.23 1.73 20.02
CA ALA A 211 -1.07 3.02 20.69
C ALA A 211 0.42 3.38 20.73
N ALA A 212 0.74 4.59 20.29
CA ALA A 212 2.10 5.06 20.09
C ALA A 212 2.32 6.46 20.67
N PHE A 213 3.53 6.67 21.16
CA PHE A 213 4.07 7.97 21.53
C PHE A 213 5.28 8.27 20.64
N ILE A 214 5.32 9.47 20.07
CA ILE A 214 6.44 9.94 19.27
C ILE A 214 6.96 11.29 19.76
N GLN A 215 8.24 11.53 19.49
CA GLN A 215 8.84 12.87 19.60
C GLN A 215 9.42 13.29 18.25
N LEU A 216 9.13 14.53 17.89
CA LEU A 216 9.63 15.18 16.69
C LEU A 216 10.59 16.30 17.10
N SER A 217 11.81 16.30 16.55
CA SER A 217 12.68 17.49 16.58
C SER A 217 12.40 18.37 15.39
N GLN A 218 12.62 19.68 15.58
CA GLN A 218 12.32 20.74 14.61
C GLN A 218 10.82 20.83 14.34
N THR A 219 10.15 21.69 15.10
CA THR A 219 8.73 21.96 14.96
C THR A 219 8.41 22.22 13.48
N PRO A 220 7.54 21.41 12.85
CA PRO A 220 7.20 21.62 11.46
C PRO A 220 6.67 23.05 11.28
N SER A 221 7.04 23.71 10.19
CA SER A 221 6.45 24.99 9.80
C SER A 221 4.93 24.89 9.60
N VAL A 222 4.45 23.66 9.37
CA VAL A 222 3.05 23.28 9.26
C VAL A 222 2.55 22.78 10.63
N THR A 223 1.41 23.29 11.09
CA THR A 223 0.79 22.84 12.34
C THR A 223 0.28 21.41 12.20
N MET A 224 0.93 20.47 12.87
CA MET A 224 0.42 19.11 13.04
C MET A 224 -0.78 19.15 13.99
N SER A 225 -1.89 18.52 13.60
CA SER A 225 -3.14 18.52 14.36
C SER A 225 -3.68 17.11 14.53
N THR A 226 -4.64 16.92 15.43
CA THR A 226 -5.43 15.68 15.49
C THR A 226 -5.96 15.31 14.10
N GLY A 227 -5.80 14.05 13.71
CA GLY A 227 -6.16 13.52 12.40
C GLY A 227 -5.06 13.65 11.33
N SER A 228 -3.97 14.37 11.60
CA SER A 228 -2.78 14.32 10.73
C SER A 228 -2.24 12.90 10.65
N ALA A 229 -1.66 12.55 9.50
CA ALA A 229 -1.04 11.25 9.28
C ALA A 229 0.45 11.41 8.94
N LEU A 230 1.26 10.48 9.41
CA LEU A 230 2.66 10.34 9.02
C LEU A 230 2.86 9.04 8.26
N TYR A 231 3.57 9.10 7.14
CA TYR A 231 4.01 7.96 6.34
C TYR A 231 5.55 7.95 6.28
N PRO A 232 6.20 6.78 6.04
CA PRO A 232 7.64 6.73 5.83
C PRO A 232 8.02 7.62 4.66
N ALA A 233 9.01 8.51 4.83
CA ALA A 233 9.43 9.39 3.74
C ALA A 233 10.03 8.60 2.57
N GLU A 234 10.64 7.44 2.82
CA GLU A 234 11.12 6.54 1.76
C GLU A 234 10.00 5.96 0.88
N CYS A 235 8.74 6.05 1.31
CA CYS A 235 7.60 5.61 0.52
C CYS A 235 7.09 6.77 -0.35
N GLY A 236 7.23 6.63 -1.67
CA GLY A 236 6.78 7.63 -2.64
C GLY A 236 7.94 8.45 -3.25
N PHE A 237 9.02 7.76 -3.57
CA PHE A 237 10.14 8.22 -4.38
C PHE A 237 10.48 7.17 -5.44
#